data_AF-A0A8H3H179-F1
#
_entry.id   AF-A0A8H3H179-F1
#
_cell.length_a   1.000
_cell.length_b   1.000
_cell.length_c   1.000
_cell.angle_alpha   90.00
_cell.angle_beta   90.00
_cell.angle_gamma   90.00
#
_symmetry.space_group_name_H-M   'P 1'
#
loop_
_entity.id
_entity.type
_entity.pdbx_description
1 polymer ?
#
loop_
_entity_poly.entity_id
_entity_poly.type
_entity_poly.pdbx_seq_one_letter_code
_entity_poly.pdbx_strand_id
1 'polypeptide(L)'
;MVGKMQYDQAGLIFLVNSPGLKGEKYDAWIKTGLEIIDKNSTAKVMAVATPSGSFSDWNLVPLPETRCITIEAQREEGGPGMFIYVVEGKTKTLMRLVTWPFQKHFDKLLGVGAFVSRHNWARGDTPFTGEPNSARFEGFAIDWSDWNGTTSAYNV
;
A
#
# COMPACT_ATOMS: atom_id res chain seq x y z
N MET A 1 14.73 -3.72 6.00
CA MET A 1 14.34 -3.83 7.42
C MET A 1 13.40 -2.68 7.69
N VAL A 2 12.18 -2.92 8.18
CA VAL A 2 11.28 -1.87 8.70
C VAL A 2 11.69 -1.58 10.14
N GLY A 3 11.42 -0.39 10.65
CA GLY A 3 11.61 -0.04 12.06
C GLY A 3 10.94 -1.03 13.02
N LYS A 4 11.33 -0.99 14.30
CA LYS A 4 10.93 -1.98 15.32
C LYS A 4 9.85 -1.47 16.28
N MET A 5 9.45 -0.21 16.16
CA MET A 5 8.48 0.39 17.09
C MET A 5 7.06 0.03 16.68
N GLN A 6 6.17 -0.06 17.66
CA GLN A 6 4.75 -0.23 17.40
C GLN A 6 4.25 0.84 16.42
N TYR A 7 3.52 0.42 15.39
CA TYR A 7 3.00 1.21 14.27
C TYR A 7 4.06 1.74 13.28
N ASP A 8 5.30 1.26 13.35
CA ASP A 8 6.21 1.40 12.22
C ASP A 8 5.65 0.62 11.03
N GLN A 9 5.51 1.31 9.89
CA GLN A 9 4.94 0.76 8.67
C GLN A 9 5.85 1.04 7.48
N ALA A 10 5.90 0.12 6.53
CA ALA A 10 6.50 0.36 5.23
C ALA A 10 5.91 -0.55 4.15
N GLY A 11 5.83 -0.07 2.92
CA GLY A 11 5.30 -0.86 1.81
C GLY A 11 4.96 -0.03 0.58
N LEU A 12 3.88 -0.40 -0.09
CA LEU A 12 3.32 0.29 -1.25
C LEU A 12 2.14 1.17 -0.85
N ILE A 13 2.01 2.31 -1.53
CA ILE A 13 0.84 3.18 -1.45
C ILE A 13 0.32 3.48 -2.86
N PHE A 14 -1.00 3.47 -2.97
CA PHE A 14 -1.78 3.81 -4.15
C PHE A 14 -2.64 5.00 -3.79
N LEU A 15 -2.44 6.12 -4.50
CA LEU A 15 -3.18 7.36 -4.31
C LEU A 15 -4.21 7.47 -5.43
N VAL A 16 -5.49 7.52 -5.08
CA VAL A 16 -6.58 7.47 -6.06
C VAL A 16 -7.24 8.84 -6.13
N ASN A 17 -7.37 9.37 -7.36
CA ASN A 17 -8.10 10.59 -7.60
C ASN A 17 -9.61 10.32 -7.55
N SER A 18 -10.30 10.97 -6.63
CA SER A 18 -11.76 10.85 -6.55
C SER A 18 -12.49 11.76 -7.53
N PRO A 19 -13.78 11.46 -7.82
CA PRO A 19 -14.55 12.21 -8.79
C PRO A 19 -14.66 13.69 -8.40
N GLY A 20 -14.46 14.58 -9.37
CA GLY A 20 -14.59 16.03 -9.16
C GLY A 20 -13.30 16.73 -8.74
N LEU A 21 -12.23 15.99 -8.44
CA LEU A 21 -10.89 16.57 -8.28
C LEU A 21 -10.28 16.94 -9.64
N LYS A 22 -9.55 18.06 -9.68
CA LYS A 22 -8.80 18.53 -10.86
C LYS A 22 -7.30 18.51 -10.56
N GLY A 23 -6.50 18.10 -11.55
CA GLY A 23 -5.05 17.99 -11.43
C GLY A 23 -4.62 16.82 -10.54
N GLU A 24 -3.38 16.86 -10.06
CA GLU A 24 -2.77 15.83 -9.21
C GLU A 24 -3.21 15.97 -7.75
N LYS A 25 -4.49 15.68 -7.50
CA LYS A 25 -5.07 15.67 -6.16
C LYS A 25 -5.59 14.28 -5.84
N TYR A 26 -5.35 13.84 -4.62
CA TYR A 26 -5.76 12.53 -4.13
C TYR A 26 -6.38 12.70 -2.74
N ASP A 27 -7.52 12.09 -2.53
CA ASP A 27 -8.32 12.11 -1.30
C ASP A 27 -8.81 10.72 -0.91
N ALA A 28 -8.49 9.71 -1.73
CA ALA A 28 -8.64 8.29 -1.43
C ALA A 28 -7.29 7.59 -1.61
N TRP A 29 -7.05 6.54 -0.84
CA TRP A 29 -5.78 5.82 -0.88
C TRP A 29 -5.92 4.36 -0.45
N ILE A 30 -4.99 3.55 -0.91
CA ILE A 30 -4.78 2.18 -0.46
C ILE A 30 -3.31 2.08 -0.08
N LYS A 31 -2.99 1.54 1.09
CA LYS A 31 -1.61 1.21 1.46
C LYS A 31 -1.52 -0.25 1.86
N THR A 32 -0.40 -0.87 1.55
CA THR A 32 -0.14 -2.27 1.89
C THR A 32 1.34 -2.49 2.13
N GLY A 33 1.69 -3.40 3.03
CA GLY A 33 3.08 -3.62 3.38
C GLY A 33 3.22 -4.32 4.71
N LEU A 34 4.28 -4.01 5.43
CA LEU A 34 4.52 -4.52 6.77
C LEU A 34 4.13 -3.48 7.80
N GLU A 35 3.55 -3.94 8.91
CA GLU A 35 3.28 -3.14 10.09
C GLU A 35 3.72 -3.87 11.36
N ILE A 36 4.37 -3.14 12.25
CA ILE A 36 4.62 -3.60 13.61
C ILE A 36 3.37 -3.33 14.45
N ILE A 37 2.70 -4.39 14.93
CA ILE A 37 1.39 -4.26 15.55
C ILE A 37 1.43 -4.09 17.08
N ASP A 38 2.54 -4.44 17.72
CA ASP A 38 2.69 -4.40 19.17
C ASP A 38 4.08 -3.93 19.63
N LYS A 39 4.23 -3.79 20.95
CA LYS A 39 5.48 -3.35 21.59
C LYS A 39 6.58 -4.42 21.59
N ASN A 40 6.24 -5.67 21.26
CA ASN A 40 7.19 -6.77 21.15
C ASN A 40 7.77 -6.89 19.73
N SER A 41 7.51 -5.88 18.89
CA SER A 41 7.92 -5.84 17.49
C SER A 41 7.31 -6.96 16.64
N THR A 42 6.11 -7.44 16.98
CA THR A 42 5.40 -8.41 16.14
C THR A 42 5.05 -7.76 14.80
N ALA A 43 5.58 -8.30 13.72
CA ALA A 43 5.29 -7.86 12.36
C ALA A 43 4.10 -8.62 11.75
N LYS A 44 3.27 -7.90 11.02
CA LYS A 44 2.18 -8.44 10.19
C LYS A 44 2.23 -7.80 8.81
N VAL A 45 1.70 -8.50 7.81
CA VAL A 45 1.40 -7.86 6.53
C VAL A 45 0.05 -7.15 6.67
N MET A 46 -0.02 -5.91 6.21
CA MET A 46 -1.18 -5.05 6.30
C MET A 46 -1.69 -4.65 4.91
N ALA A 47 -3.00 -4.43 4.81
CA ALA A 47 -3.60 -3.59 3.79
C ALA A 47 -4.65 -2.69 4.44
N VAL A 48 -4.71 -1.43 3.99
CA VAL A 48 -5.72 -0.45 4.39
C VAL A 48 -6.23 0.21 3.13
N ALA A 49 -7.55 0.26 2.99
CA ALA A 49 -8.22 1.02 1.93
C ALA A 49 -9.08 2.12 2.56
N THR A 50 -8.87 3.36 2.13
CA THR A 50 -9.57 4.54 2.65
C THR A 50 -10.19 5.29 1.48
N PRO A 51 -11.51 5.12 1.26
CA PRO A 51 -12.25 5.91 0.28
C PRO A 51 -12.34 7.39 0.70
N SER A 52 -12.56 8.27 -0.28
CA SER A 52 -12.76 9.69 -0.01
C SER A 52 -13.97 9.92 0.90
N GLY A 53 -13.78 10.75 1.92
CA GLY A 53 -14.83 11.10 2.88
C GLY A 53 -15.36 9.93 3.72
N SER A 54 -14.65 8.80 3.77
CA SER A 54 -15.09 7.59 4.47
C SER A 54 -14.05 7.06 5.46
N PHE A 55 -14.37 5.94 6.12
CA PHE A 55 -13.50 5.29 7.08
C PHE A 55 -12.49 4.36 6.40
N SER A 56 -11.34 4.22 7.04
CA SER A 56 -10.32 3.24 6.66
C SER A 56 -10.78 1.82 7.00
N ASP A 57 -10.75 0.92 6.03
CA ASP A 57 -10.92 -0.51 6.24
C ASP A 57 -9.54 -1.17 6.28
N TRP A 58 -9.20 -1.78 7.42
CA TRP A 58 -7.87 -2.30 7.74
C TRP A 58 -7.90 -3.81 7.95
N ASN A 59 -6.99 -4.53 7.30
CA ASN A 59 -6.73 -5.93 7.58
C ASN A 59 -5.26 -6.19 7.90
N LEU A 60 -5.03 -7.25 8.66
CA LEU A 60 -3.73 -7.79 9.03
C LEU A 60 -3.72 -9.29 8.73
N VAL A 61 -2.65 -9.78 8.12
CA VAL A 61 -2.41 -11.21 7.89
C VAL A 61 -1.04 -11.62 8.46
N PRO A 62 -0.84 -12.92 8.75
CA PRO A 62 0.46 -13.41 9.20
C PRO A 62 1.60 -13.00 8.25
N LEU A 63 2.76 -12.69 8.83
CA LEU A 63 3.97 -12.52 8.06
C LEU A 63 4.42 -13.90 7.54
N PRO A 64 4.79 -14.02 6.26
CA PRO A 64 5.55 -15.15 5.74
C PRO A 64 6.76 -15.52 6.62
N GLU A 65 7.21 -16.77 6.57
CA GLU A 65 8.45 -17.20 7.25
C GLU A 65 9.72 -16.62 6.61
N THR A 66 9.58 -15.86 5.52
CA THR A 66 10.68 -15.23 4.79
C THR A 66 11.18 -13.95 5.48
N ARG A 67 12.47 -13.65 5.30
CA ARG A 67 13.07 -12.39 5.82
C ARG A 67 12.64 -11.14 5.06
N CYS A 68 12.17 -11.31 3.82
CA CYS A 68 11.70 -10.25 2.95
C CYS A 68 10.31 -10.62 2.45
N ILE A 69 9.42 -9.63 2.33
CA ILE A 69 8.11 -9.81 1.72
C ILE A 69 8.12 -9.15 0.34
N THR A 70 7.44 -9.79 -0.61
CA THR A 70 7.10 -9.17 -1.89
C THR A 70 5.60 -8.92 -1.90
N ILE A 71 5.21 -7.68 -2.16
CA ILE A 71 3.81 -7.29 -2.31
C ILE A 71 3.56 -7.03 -3.78
N GLU A 72 2.48 -7.60 -4.29
CA GLU A 72 2.06 -7.39 -5.67
C GLU A 72 0.61 -6.90 -5.68
N ALA A 73 0.37 -5.77 -6.35
CA ALA A 73 -0.97 -5.26 -6.58
C ALA A 73 -1.30 -5.38 -8.08
N GLN A 74 -2.46 -5.96 -8.38
CA GLN A 74 -2.93 -6.13 -9.75
C GLN A 74 -4.32 -5.55 -9.89
N ARG A 75 -4.57 -4.86 -11.00
CA ARG A 75 -5.93 -4.54 -11.42
C ARG A 75 -6.64 -5.84 -11.81
N GLU A 76 -7.92 -5.93 -11.45
CA GLU A 76 -8.81 -7.00 -11.88
C GLU A 76 -9.01 -6.95 -13.40
N GLU A 77 -8.78 -8.08 -14.08
CA GLU A 77 -9.01 -8.19 -15.51
C GLU A 77 -10.51 -7.99 -15.83
N GLY A 78 -10.82 -7.01 -16.68
CA GLY A 78 -12.19 -6.68 -17.05
C GLY A 78 -13.04 -6.04 -15.93
N GLY A 79 -12.46 -5.78 -14.75
CA GLY A 79 -13.18 -5.29 -13.58
C GLY A 79 -12.59 -4.03 -12.94
N PRO A 80 -13.31 -3.43 -11.97
CA PRO A 80 -12.86 -2.24 -11.26
C PRO A 80 -11.98 -2.55 -10.04
N GLY A 81 -11.74 -3.83 -9.74
CA GLY A 81 -11.03 -4.28 -8.56
C GLY A 81 -9.51 -4.09 -8.61
N MET A 82 -8.91 -4.04 -7.43
CA MET A 82 -7.48 -4.21 -7.19
C MET A 82 -7.29 -5.39 -6.24
N PHE A 83 -6.58 -6.40 -6.70
CA PHE A 83 -6.11 -7.50 -5.89
C PHE A 83 -4.74 -7.16 -5.31
N ILE A 84 -4.56 -7.44 -4.02
CA ILE A 84 -3.30 -7.29 -3.31
C ILE A 84 -2.86 -8.66 -2.83
N TYR A 85 -1.64 -9.03 -3.18
CA TYR A 85 -1.06 -10.33 -2.90
C TYR A 85 0.23 -10.21 -2.11
N VAL A 86 0.49 -11.25 -1.32
CA VAL A 86 1.82 -11.55 -0.80
C VAL A 86 2.43 -12.64 -1.68
N VAL A 87 3.65 -12.40 -2.15
CA VAL A 87 4.37 -13.32 -3.04
C VAL A 87 5.55 -13.95 -2.30
N GLU A 88 5.57 -15.28 -2.29
CA GLU A 88 6.60 -16.14 -1.68
C GLU A 88 7.16 -17.09 -2.74
N GLY A 89 8.24 -16.68 -3.39
CA GLY A 89 8.82 -17.43 -4.51
C GLY A 89 7.83 -17.53 -5.68
N LYS A 90 7.24 -18.72 -5.88
CA LYS A 90 6.22 -18.96 -6.92
C LYS A 90 4.80 -18.92 -6.39
N THR A 91 4.63 -18.86 -5.07
CA THR A 91 3.31 -18.85 -4.43
C THR A 91 2.82 -17.42 -4.30
N LYS A 92 1.57 -17.20 -4.73
CA LYS A 92 0.92 -15.90 -4.66
C LYS A 92 -0.36 -16.03 -3.83
N THR A 93 -0.36 -15.42 -2.65
CA THR A 93 -1.45 -15.51 -1.68
C THR A 93 -2.27 -14.23 -1.72
N LEU A 94 -3.56 -14.35 -2.05
CA LEU A 94 -4.46 -13.19 -2.04
C LEU A 94 -4.68 -12.72 -0.61
N MET A 95 -4.34 -11.45 -0.35
CA MET A 95 -4.55 -10.82 0.94
C MET A 95 -5.80 -9.95 0.97
N ARG A 96 -6.06 -9.20 -0.11
CA ARG A 96 -7.16 -8.22 -0.15
C ARG A 96 -7.66 -8.01 -1.57
N LEU A 97 -8.97 -7.84 -1.71
CA LEU A 97 -9.61 -7.25 -2.89
C LEU A 97 -10.20 -5.89 -2.49
N VAL A 98 -9.90 -4.85 -3.26
CA VAL A 98 -10.50 -3.52 -3.13
C VAL A 98 -11.28 -3.23 -4.40
N THR A 99 -12.59 -2.96 -4.31
CA THR A 99 -13.50 -2.97 -5.49
C THR A 99 -13.78 -1.60 -6.10
N TRP A 100 -13.28 -0.53 -5.49
CA TRP A 100 -13.55 0.85 -5.89
C TRP A 100 -12.45 1.60 -6.69
N PRO A 101 -11.14 1.22 -6.69
CA PRO A 101 -10.09 2.12 -7.17
C PRO A 101 -10.17 2.41 -8.68
N PHE A 102 -10.75 1.50 -9.48
CA PHE A 102 -10.87 1.63 -10.93
C PHE A 102 -12.32 1.71 -11.41
N GLN A 103 -13.27 2.05 -10.54
CA GLN A 103 -14.63 2.35 -11.00
C GLN A 103 -14.61 3.62 -11.86
N LYS A 104 -15.51 3.73 -12.85
CA LYS A 104 -15.53 4.81 -13.87
C LYS A 104 -15.42 6.24 -13.33
N HIS A 105 -15.78 6.46 -12.06
CA HIS A 105 -15.70 7.78 -11.43
C HIS A 105 -14.31 8.11 -10.85
N PHE A 106 -13.46 7.10 -10.58
CA PHE A 106 -12.13 7.20 -9.97
C PHE A 106 -10.97 7.08 -10.98
N ASP A 107 -11.28 6.76 -12.25
CA ASP A 107 -10.29 6.40 -13.29
C ASP A 107 -9.64 7.60 -13.99
N LYS A 108 -9.18 8.61 -13.23
CA LYS A 108 -8.53 9.80 -13.82
C LYS A 108 -7.05 9.91 -13.52
N LEU A 109 -6.62 9.43 -12.35
CA LEU A 109 -5.22 9.48 -11.94
C LEU A 109 -4.96 8.50 -10.80
N LEU A 110 -3.91 7.69 -10.94
CA LEU A 110 -3.42 6.77 -9.93
C LEU A 110 -1.95 7.08 -9.63
N GLY A 111 -1.67 7.54 -8.40
CA GLY A 111 -0.31 7.61 -7.90
C GLY A 111 0.12 6.26 -7.32
N VAL A 112 1.32 5.81 -7.62
CA VAL A 112 1.91 4.58 -7.05
C VAL A 112 3.26 4.91 -6.47
N GLY A 113 3.55 4.44 -5.26
CA GLY A 113 4.84 4.66 -4.64
C GLY A 113 5.16 3.70 -3.51
N ALA A 114 6.43 3.71 -3.11
CA ALA A 114 6.85 3.14 -1.84
C ALA A 114 6.59 4.15 -0.71
N PHE A 115 6.23 3.67 0.48
CA PHE A 115 6.05 4.51 1.67
C PHE A 115 6.76 3.91 2.88
N VAL A 116 7.21 4.80 3.76
CA VAL A 116 7.65 4.49 5.11
C VAL A 116 6.94 5.47 6.03
N SER A 117 6.34 4.99 7.11
CA SER A 117 5.71 5.86 8.09
C SER A 117 6.01 5.40 9.50
N ARG A 118 6.16 6.38 10.40
CA ARG A 118 6.09 6.17 11.83
C ARG A 118 4.91 6.97 12.34
N HIS A 119 3.93 6.27 12.90
CA HIS A 119 2.84 6.94 13.59
C HIS A 119 3.23 7.12 15.06
N ASN A 120 3.33 8.37 15.49
CA ASN A 120 3.11 8.72 16.90
C ASN A 120 1.63 9.08 17.01
N TRP A 121 0.83 8.33 17.77
CA TRP A 121 -0.52 8.79 18.09
C TRP A 121 -0.91 8.58 19.55
N ALA A 122 -0.78 9.66 20.30
CA ALA A 122 -1.79 10.18 21.24
C ALA A 122 -1.68 11.72 21.28
N ARG A 123 -2.82 12.41 21.42
CA ARG A 123 -2.86 13.86 21.63
C ARG A 123 -2.16 14.17 22.96
N GLY A 124 -0.99 14.84 22.91
CA GLY A 124 -0.15 15.10 24.07
C GLY A 124 1.20 14.38 24.05
N ASP A 125 1.45 13.50 23.06
CA ASP A 125 2.74 12.86 22.91
C ASP A 125 3.81 13.83 22.42
N THR A 126 5.02 13.68 22.94
CA THR A 126 6.19 14.44 22.53
C THR A 126 6.52 14.10 21.06
N PRO A 127 6.91 15.07 20.22
CA PRO A 127 7.42 14.79 18.88
C PRO A 127 8.54 13.75 18.96
N PHE A 128 8.56 12.82 18.01
CA PHE A 128 9.58 11.78 17.96
C PHE A 128 10.99 12.40 17.85
N THR A 129 11.89 12.06 18.78
CA THR A 129 13.30 12.53 18.80
C THR A 129 14.32 11.42 18.55
N GLY A 130 13.88 10.21 18.19
CA GLY A 130 14.77 9.05 17.96
C GLY A 130 15.22 8.87 16.51
N GLU A 131 15.79 7.70 16.22
CA GLU A 131 16.20 7.29 14.86
C GLU A 131 15.00 7.13 13.92
N PRO A 132 14.97 7.72 12.71
CA PRO A 132 13.83 7.64 11.81
C PRO A 132 13.49 6.19 11.41
N ASN A 133 12.21 5.94 11.13
CA ASN A 133 11.83 4.67 10.49
C ASN A 133 12.43 4.65 9.08
N SER A 134 13.01 3.52 8.69
CA SER A 134 13.57 3.30 7.36
C SER A 134 13.14 1.93 6.85
N ALA A 135 13.09 1.79 5.53
CA ALA A 135 12.88 0.52 4.86
C ALA A 135 13.70 0.48 3.57
N ARG A 136 14.14 -0.73 3.20
CA ARG A 136 14.82 -0.98 1.93
C ARG A 136 13.83 -1.63 0.99
N PHE A 137 13.65 -1.04 -0.19
CA PHE A 137 12.83 -1.56 -1.26
C PHE A 137 13.77 -2.09 -2.35
N GLU A 138 13.46 -3.28 -2.87
CA GLU A 138 14.22 -3.95 -3.92
C GLU A 138 13.22 -4.50 -4.94
N GLY A 139 13.55 -4.44 -6.23
CA GLY A 139 12.69 -4.95 -7.29
C GLY A 139 11.37 -4.20 -7.43
N PHE A 140 11.35 -2.89 -7.18
CA PHE A 140 10.16 -2.07 -7.42
C PHE A 140 9.95 -1.92 -8.92
N ALA A 141 8.90 -2.56 -9.43
CA ALA A 141 8.51 -2.52 -10.83
C ALA A 141 7.04 -2.11 -10.93
N ILE A 142 6.74 -1.29 -11.92
CA ILE A 142 5.36 -0.98 -12.31
C ILE A 142 5.20 -1.28 -13.78
N ASP A 143 4.23 -2.15 -14.08
CA ASP A 143 3.79 -2.43 -15.44
C ASP A 143 2.45 -1.72 -15.68
N TRP A 144 2.47 -0.72 -16.55
CA TRP A 144 1.27 -0.01 -16.99
C TRP A 144 0.86 -0.52 -18.37
N SER A 145 -0.37 -0.95 -18.50
CA SER A 145 -1.02 -1.08 -19.80
C SER A 145 -1.90 0.16 -20.01
N ASP A 146 -1.50 1.00 -20.94
CA ASP A 146 -2.37 2.07 -21.40
C ASP A 146 -3.56 1.46 -22.14
N TRP A 147 -4.72 2.10 -22.04
CA TRP A 147 -5.96 1.68 -22.73
C TRP A 147 -5.83 1.59 -24.27
N ASN A 148 -4.76 2.13 -24.84
CA ASN A 148 -4.43 2.12 -26.27
C ASN A 148 -3.48 0.97 -26.67
N GLY A 149 -3.13 0.07 -25.75
CA GLY A 149 -2.25 -1.07 -26.02
C GLY A 149 -0.75 -0.75 -25.93
N THR A 150 -0.37 0.40 -25.38
CA THR A 150 1.03 0.72 -25.10
C THR A 150 1.39 0.25 -23.70
N THR A 151 2.37 -0.64 -23.59
CA THR A 151 2.90 -1.10 -22.30
C THR A 151 4.08 -0.23 -21.92
N SER A 152 4.00 0.45 -20.78
CA SER A 152 5.12 1.22 -20.21
C SER A 152 5.61 0.54 -18.94
N ALA A 153 6.83 0.00 -18.98
CA ALA A 153 7.49 -0.57 -17.80
C ALA A 153 8.40 0.46 -17.15
N TYR A 154 8.18 0.75 -15.87
CA TYR A 154 9.06 1.59 -15.07
C TYR A 154 9.76 0.73 -14.03
N ASN A 155 11.10 0.74 -14.05
CA ASN A 155 11.95 0.15 -13.03
C ASN A 155 12.59 1.31 -12.25
N VAL A 156 12.43 1.33 -10.93
CA VAL A 156 13.03 2.34 -10.04
C VAL A 156 13.99 1.65 -9.08
#